data_AF-A8ZWZ8-F1
#
_entry.id   AF-A8ZWZ8-F1
#
_cell.length_a   1.000
_cell.length_b   1.000
_cell.length_c   1.000
_cell.angle_alpha   90.00
_cell.angle_beta   90.00
_cell.angle_gamma   90.00
#
_symmetry.space_group_name_H-M   'P 1'
#
loop_
_entity.id
_entity.type
_entity.pdbx_description
1 polymer ?
#
loop_
_entity_poly.entity_id
_entity_poly.type
_entity_poly.pdbx_seq_one_letter_code
_entity_poly.pdbx_strand_id
1 'polypeptide(L)'
;MLAATFCTGIYIAGLLVIPAVAGEGPLTISADQQIGLGDHFFKSGEYDRAVTAYETFLYFFPDHEQTEYSRLQIARAFLKTGKTEAALERFEKIYSEGSGTQFQVEAGFMAARCYTALGMKDRALSMLSLVGETTEDPAVRERIFYETGWTWLEAFPVLTETEIAAAAANFEQIPVTAGKRLHVQAVLDALEQARHDDDGLLASMKSPGLAGTLAVMPGAGYLYCGRYHDALISFLFNGAMMLAAWEAFDEGHEALGAVLSVVELGFYGGSIYGSMSAVHKHNHRRTSIFMEGLRSISAGFVPAGEGVEVRVSFQQPF
;
A
#
# COMPACT_ATOMS: atom_id res chain seq x y z
N MET A 1 75.54 -74.06 -23.18
CA MET A 1 74.98 -73.28 -24.30
C MET A 1 73.46 -73.42 -24.22
N LEU A 2 72.73 -72.31 -24.37
CA LEU A 2 71.25 -72.13 -24.23
C LEU A 2 70.77 -72.00 -22.76
N ALA A 3 70.38 -70.80 -22.29
CA ALA A 3 69.10 -70.08 -22.53
C ALA A 3 67.96 -70.70 -21.68
N ALA A 4 67.04 -70.00 -21.02
CA ALA A 4 66.69 -68.61 -20.90
C ALA A 4 65.81 -68.46 -19.62
N THR A 5 65.91 -67.29 -18.99
CA THR A 5 64.85 -66.47 -18.38
C THR A 5 63.47 -67.09 -18.12
N PHE A 6 62.95 -66.98 -16.89
CA PHE A 6 61.58 -66.50 -16.64
C PHE A 6 61.42 -65.98 -15.20
N CYS A 7 61.28 -64.65 -15.10
CA CYS A 7 60.77 -63.91 -13.96
C CYS A 7 59.26 -64.14 -13.79
N THR A 8 58.77 -64.10 -12.54
CA THR A 8 57.51 -63.45 -12.08
C THR A 8 57.22 -63.97 -10.67
N GLY A 9 56.91 -63.20 -9.63
CA GLY A 9 56.74 -61.77 -9.43
C GLY A 9 56.31 -61.63 -7.96
N ILE A 10 57.10 -60.94 -7.14
CA ILE A 10 56.74 -60.69 -5.74
C ILE A 10 55.79 -59.50 -5.75
N TYR A 11 54.51 -59.74 -5.45
CA TYR A 11 53.54 -58.69 -5.19
C TYR A 11 53.90 -58.01 -3.87
N ILE A 12 54.66 -56.91 -3.96
CA ILE A 12 54.77 -55.96 -2.86
C ILE A 12 53.44 -55.20 -2.85
N ALA A 13 52.58 -55.54 -1.89
CA ALA A 13 51.42 -54.73 -1.54
C ALA A 13 51.93 -53.38 -1.04
N GLY A 14 52.08 -52.43 -1.97
CA GLY A 14 52.30 -51.03 -1.64
C GLY A 14 51.07 -50.54 -0.90
N LEU A 15 51.19 -50.42 0.43
CA LEU A 15 50.20 -49.73 1.24
C LEU A 15 50.26 -48.26 0.84
N LEU A 16 49.46 -47.87 -0.16
CA LEU A 16 49.28 -46.49 -0.53
C LEU A 16 48.47 -45.86 0.60
N VAL A 17 49.17 -45.31 1.59
CA VAL A 17 48.56 -44.44 2.60
C VAL A 17 48.11 -43.21 1.82
N ILE A 18 46.86 -43.23 1.37
CA ILE A 18 46.17 -42.03 0.95
C ILE A 18 46.15 -41.15 2.20
N PRO A 19 46.84 -39.99 2.23
CA PRO A 19 46.61 -39.06 3.31
C PRO A 19 45.14 -38.70 3.21
N ALA A 20 44.35 -39.05 4.21
CA ALA A 20 43.02 -38.49 4.35
C ALA A 20 43.23 -36.97 4.34
N VAL A 21 42.84 -36.31 3.25
CA VAL A 21 42.70 -34.87 3.23
C VAL A 21 41.53 -34.59 4.18
N ALA A 22 41.83 -34.51 5.47
CA ALA A 22 40.99 -33.89 6.47
C ALA A 22 41.07 -32.39 6.21
N GLY A 23 40.39 -31.97 5.14
CA GLY A 23 40.55 -30.67 4.53
C GLY A 23 39.24 -29.92 4.37
N GLU A 24 38.26 -30.15 5.24
CA GLU A 24 37.21 -29.16 5.51
C GLU A 24 36.97 -29.21 7.02
N GLY A 25 37.35 -28.14 7.74
CA GLY A 25 36.95 -27.98 9.14
C GLY A 25 35.42 -28.08 9.26
N PRO A 26 34.88 -28.42 10.45
CA PRO A 26 33.42 -28.47 10.63
C PRO A 26 32.82 -27.15 10.14
N LEU A 27 31.80 -27.23 9.28
CA LEU A 27 31.11 -26.05 8.75
C LEU A 27 30.50 -25.29 9.94
N THR A 28 31.17 -24.23 10.40
CA THR A 28 30.68 -23.37 11.47
C THR A 28 29.76 -22.34 10.86
N ILE A 29 28.45 -22.54 11.03
CA ILE A 29 27.45 -21.53 10.70
C ILE A 29 27.59 -20.40 11.72
N SER A 30 28.11 -19.25 11.29
CA SER A 30 28.18 -18.06 12.16
C SER A 30 26.85 -17.30 12.16
N ALA A 31 26.63 -16.51 13.21
CA ALA A 31 25.51 -15.59 13.32
C ALA A 31 25.44 -14.63 12.11
N ASP A 32 26.58 -14.05 11.74
CA ASP A 32 26.72 -13.15 10.58
C ASP A 32 26.33 -13.82 9.25
N GLN A 33 26.70 -15.08 9.05
CA GLN A 33 26.34 -15.83 7.84
C GLN A 33 24.83 -16.09 7.77
N GLN A 34 24.19 -16.41 8.89
CA GLN A 34 22.74 -16.65 8.94
C GLN A 34 21.94 -15.37 8.70
N ILE A 35 22.33 -14.25 9.31
CA ILE A 35 21.70 -12.96 9.03
C ILE A 35 21.95 -12.51 7.59
N GLY A 36 23.17 -12.68 7.09
CA GLY A 36 23.52 -12.33 5.72
C GLY A 36 22.70 -13.11 4.68
N LEU A 37 22.34 -14.35 4.99
CA LEU A 37 21.44 -15.16 4.16
C LEU A 37 20.01 -14.59 4.15
N GLY A 38 19.49 -14.18 5.31
CA GLY A 38 18.19 -13.49 5.41
C GLY A 38 18.16 -12.19 4.61
N ASP A 39 19.20 -11.37 4.77
CA ASP A 39 19.35 -10.11 4.04
C ASP A 39 19.45 -10.32 2.53
N HIS A 40 20.16 -11.37 2.10
CA HIS A 40 20.27 -11.74 0.69
C HIS A 40 18.89 -12.07 0.10
N PHE A 41 18.10 -12.93 0.76
CA PHE A 41 16.76 -13.27 0.28
C PHE A 41 15.83 -12.06 0.33
N PHE A 42 15.92 -11.24 1.37
CA PHE A 42 15.11 -10.04 1.50
C PHE A 42 15.36 -9.06 0.35
N LYS A 43 16.64 -8.80 0.04
CA LYS A 43 17.07 -7.95 -1.07
C LYS A 43 16.70 -8.52 -2.44
N SER A 44 16.69 -9.85 -2.56
CA SER A 44 16.29 -10.56 -3.78
C SER A 44 14.76 -10.63 -3.97
N GLY A 45 13.97 -10.10 -3.02
CA GLY A 45 12.51 -10.14 -3.05
C GLY A 45 11.92 -11.51 -2.66
N GLU A 46 12.76 -12.45 -2.24
CA GLU A 46 12.36 -13.79 -1.81
C GLU A 46 11.93 -13.78 -0.34
N TYR A 47 10.87 -13.02 -0.04
CA TYR A 47 10.46 -12.68 1.32
C TYR A 47 10.16 -13.89 2.20
N ASP A 48 9.52 -14.93 1.66
CA ASP A 48 9.23 -16.14 2.45
C ASP A 48 10.53 -16.86 2.86
N ARG A 49 11.54 -16.92 1.98
CA ARG A 49 12.86 -17.47 2.30
C ARG A 49 13.62 -16.58 3.28
N ALA A 50 13.48 -15.27 3.14
CA ALA A 50 14.05 -14.32 4.09
C ALA A 50 13.50 -14.54 5.50
N VAL A 51 12.18 -14.70 5.63
CA VAL A 51 11.52 -15.04 6.90
C VAL A 51 12.11 -16.32 7.48
N THR A 52 12.21 -17.40 6.69
CA THR A 52 12.79 -18.66 7.17
C THR A 52 14.23 -18.49 7.67
N ALA A 53 15.07 -17.73 6.96
CA ALA A 53 16.46 -17.49 7.36
C ALA A 53 16.55 -16.65 8.65
N TYR A 54 15.75 -15.58 8.78
CA TYR A 54 15.71 -14.78 10.01
C TYR A 54 15.13 -15.56 11.19
N GLU A 55 14.09 -16.38 11.00
CA GLU A 55 13.57 -17.26 12.05
C GLU A 55 14.61 -18.30 12.49
N THR A 56 15.39 -18.81 11.54
CA THR A 56 16.50 -19.73 11.81
C THR A 56 17.59 -19.04 12.64
N PHE A 57 17.94 -17.78 12.30
CA PHE A 57 18.85 -16.96 13.09
C PHE A 57 18.34 -16.79 14.53
N LEU A 58 17.07 -16.40 14.69
CA LEU A 58 16.44 -16.20 16.00
C LEU A 58 16.42 -17.49 16.85
N TYR A 59 16.34 -18.66 16.20
CA TYR A 59 16.39 -19.96 16.87
C TYR A 59 17.80 -20.30 17.39
N PHE A 60 18.83 -20.14 16.56
CA PHE A 60 20.20 -20.52 16.91
C PHE A 60 20.94 -19.45 17.74
N PHE A 61 20.54 -18.18 17.62
CA PHE A 61 21.22 -17.04 18.25
C PHE A 61 20.23 -16.12 18.99
N PRO A 62 19.45 -16.63 19.97
CA PRO A 62 18.36 -15.88 20.60
C PRO A 62 18.82 -14.60 21.32
N ASP A 63 20.02 -14.61 21.90
CA ASP A 63 20.58 -13.50 22.68
C ASP A 63 21.52 -12.58 21.86
N HIS A 64 21.52 -12.69 20.53
CA HIS A 64 22.38 -11.88 19.67
C HIS A 64 21.90 -10.43 19.55
N GLU A 65 22.81 -9.49 19.30
CA GLU A 65 22.48 -8.07 19.12
C GLU A 65 21.52 -7.77 17.95
N GLN A 66 21.33 -8.71 17.03
CA GLN A 66 20.52 -8.54 15.82
C GLN A 66 19.21 -9.34 15.89
N THR A 67 18.86 -9.82 17.08
CA THR A 67 17.55 -10.40 17.34
C THR A 67 16.43 -9.39 17.04
N GLU A 68 16.56 -8.13 17.47
CA GLU A 68 15.56 -7.09 17.17
C GLU A 68 15.50 -6.74 15.68
N TYR A 69 16.68 -6.62 15.05
CA TYR A 69 16.78 -6.41 13.59
C TYR A 69 16.07 -7.51 12.81
N SER A 70 16.34 -8.78 13.14
CA SER A 70 15.74 -9.94 12.46
C SER A 70 14.23 -9.97 12.63
N ARG A 71 13.70 -9.66 13.82
CA ARG A 71 12.25 -9.55 14.06
C ARG A 71 11.62 -8.45 13.19
N LEU A 72 12.27 -7.28 13.12
CA LEU A 72 11.80 -6.18 12.28
C LEU A 72 11.79 -6.57 10.79
N GLN A 73 12.84 -7.24 10.32
CA GLN A 73 12.95 -7.67 8.94
C GLN A 73 11.90 -8.74 8.57
N ILE A 74 11.57 -9.65 9.50
CA ILE A 74 10.45 -10.57 9.34
C ILE A 74 9.15 -9.78 9.16
N ALA A 75 8.83 -8.85 10.07
CA ALA A 75 7.61 -8.04 9.96
C ALA A 75 7.53 -7.27 8.63
N ARG A 76 8.65 -6.70 8.17
CA ARG A 76 8.75 -6.04 6.85
C ARG A 76 8.53 -7.01 5.70
N ALA A 77 9.02 -8.24 5.78
CA ALA A 77 8.80 -9.27 4.76
C ALA A 77 7.32 -9.64 4.64
N PHE A 78 6.59 -9.73 5.77
CA PHE A 78 5.14 -9.89 5.77
C PHE A 78 4.44 -8.71 5.06
N LEU A 79 4.85 -7.48 5.35
CA LEU A 79 4.29 -6.30 4.67
C LEU A 79 4.56 -6.32 3.16
N LYS A 80 5.76 -6.71 2.75
CA LYS A 80 6.16 -6.79 1.33
C LYS A 80 5.44 -7.91 0.55
N THR A 81 4.90 -8.91 1.25
CA THR A 81 4.07 -9.97 0.65
C THR A 81 2.57 -9.63 0.68
N GLY A 82 2.20 -8.41 1.07
CA GLY A 82 0.82 -7.95 1.15
C GLY A 82 0.05 -8.47 2.37
N LYS A 83 0.72 -9.15 3.30
CA LYS A 83 0.12 -9.69 4.54
C LYS A 83 0.10 -8.60 5.63
N THR A 84 -0.62 -7.51 5.39
CA THR A 84 -0.60 -6.29 6.21
C THR A 84 -1.00 -6.56 7.67
N GLU A 85 -2.03 -7.36 7.91
CA GLU A 85 -2.50 -7.69 9.27
C GLU A 85 -1.45 -8.51 10.05
N ALA A 86 -0.81 -9.47 9.39
CA ALA A 86 0.24 -10.30 10.00
C ALA A 86 1.53 -9.51 10.26
N ALA A 87 1.79 -8.50 9.42
CA ALA A 87 2.88 -7.54 9.63
C ALA A 87 2.57 -6.63 10.83
N LEU A 88 1.34 -6.11 10.90
CA LEU A 88 0.87 -5.25 12.00
C LEU A 88 1.04 -5.96 13.36
N GLU A 89 0.57 -7.19 13.50
CA GLU A 89 0.71 -7.97 14.75
C GLU A 89 2.17 -8.05 15.21
N ARG A 90 3.10 -8.28 14.27
CA ARG A 90 4.54 -8.35 14.57
C ARG A 90 5.12 -6.99 14.94
N PHE A 91 4.72 -5.92 14.24
CA PHE A 91 5.17 -4.57 14.57
C PHE A 91 4.65 -4.13 15.94
N GLU A 92 3.40 -4.41 16.28
CA GLU A 92 2.85 -4.13 17.60
C GLU A 92 3.58 -4.92 18.70
N LYS A 93 3.92 -6.18 18.43
CA LYS A 93 4.72 -6.99 19.35
C LYS A 93 6.09 -6.35 19.59
N ILE A 94 6.83 -6.00 18.52
CA ILE A 94 8.13 -5.32 18.64
C ILE A 94 7.99 -3.99 19.38
N TYR A 95 6.93 -3.23 19.09
CA TYR A 95 6.66 -1.97 19.76
C TYR A 95 6.40 -2.13 21.26
N SER A 96 5.59 -3.13 21.65
CA SER A 96 5.20 -3.36 23.05
C SER A 96 6.29 -4.00 23.92
N GLU A 97 7.15 -4.84 23.31
CA GLU A 97 8.23 -5.55 24.01
C GLU A 97 9.53 -4.72 24.07
N GLY A 98 9.67 -3.70 23.21
CA GLY A 98 10.88 -2.87 23.11
C GLY A 98 11.05 -1.87 24.25
N SER A 99 12.31 -1.47 24.50
CA SER A 99 12.67 -0.48 25.52
C SER A 99 13.43 0.72 24.92
N GLY A 100 12.70 1.66 24.29
CA GLY A 100 13.24 2.91 23.75
C GLY A 100 14.26 2.74 22.62
N THR A 101 14.37 1.55 22.02
CA THR A 101 15.35 1.27 20.96
C THR A 101 14.90 1.88 19.63
N GLN A 102 15.85 2.11 18.72
CA GLN A 102 15.54 2.52 17.34
C GLN A 102 14.55 1.56 16.66
N PHE A 103 14.57 0.28 17.04
CA PHE A 103 13.68 -0.75 16.51
C PHE A 103 12.24 -0.59 17.02
N GLN A 104 12.06 -0.19 18.28
CA GLN A 104 10.74 0.14 18.83
C GLN A 104 10.12 1.31 18.06
N VAL A 105 10.86 2.41 17.90
CA VAL A 105 10.39 3.59 17.16
C VAL A 105 10.02 3.22 15.73
N GLU A 106 10.89 2.48 15.03
CA GLU A 106 10.64 2.04 13.67
C GLU A 106 9.42 1.11 13.55
N ALA A 107 9.23 0.19 14.50
CA ALA A 107 8.06 -0.67 14.55
C ALA A 107 6.77 0.12 14.76
N GLY A 108 6.78 1.15 15.62
CA GLY A 108 5.61 2.03 15.82
C GLY A 108 5.21 2.76 14.54
N PHE A 109 6.18 3.29 13.78
CA PHE A 109 5.91 3.89 12.47
C PHE A 109 5.35 2.88 11.47
N MET A 110 5.90 1.67 11.43
CA MET A 110 5.41 0.62 10.53
C MET A 110 4.02 0.13 10.91
N ALA A 111 3.72 0.03 12.21
CA ALA A 111 2.37 -0.26 12.70
C ALA A 111 1.38 0.83 12.31
N ALA A 112 1.74 2.11 12.46
CA ALA A 112 0.91 3.23 12.01
C ALA A 112 0.60 3.16 10.50
N ARG A 113 1.61 2.88 9.67
CA ARG A 113 1.43 2.67 8.21
C ARG A 113 0.51 1.49 7.89
N CYS A 114 0.65 0.38 8.62
CA CYS A 114 -0.25 -0.76 8.46
C CYS A 114 -1.69 -0.37 8.83
N TYR A 115 -1.88 0.37 9.93
CA TYR A 115 -3.19 0.88 10.30
C TYR A 115 -3.80 1.80 9.23
N THR A 116 -3.00 2.69 8.64
CA THR A 116 -3.43 3.55 7.53
C THR A 116 -3.86 2.71 6.32
N ALA A 117 -3.06 1.72 5.93
CA ALA A 117 -3.37 0.82 4.81
C ALA A 117 -4.65 0.00 5.03
N LEU A 118 -4.99 -0.30 6.29
CA LEU A 118 -6.22 -0.99 6.68
C LEU A 118 -7.43 -0.04 6.85
N GLY A 119 -7.28 1.25 6.56
CA GLY A 119 -8.32 2.27 6.75
C GLY A 119 -8.60 2.61 8.22
N MET A 120 -7.76 2.14 9.16
CA MET A 120 -7.90 2.36 10.59
C MET A 120 -7.18 3.65 11.03
N LYS A 121 -7.57 4.78 10.44
CA LYS A 121 -6.94 6.09 10.65
C LYS A 121 -6.73 6.45 12.11
N ASP A 122 -7.75 6.30 12.95
CA ASP A 122 -7.68 6.73 14.35
C ASP A 122 -6.65 5.93 15.14
N ARG A 123 -6.45 4.64 14.81
CA ARG A 123 -5.38 3.80 15.39
C ARG A 123 -4.01 4.20 14.86
N ALA A 124 -3.89 4.54 13.58
CA ALA A 124 -2.64 5.05 13.01
C ALA A 124 -2.20 6.34 13.72
N LEU A 125 -3.11 7.30 13.89
CA LEU A 125 -2.84 8.56 14.59
C LEU A 125 -2.49 8.33 16.07
N SER A 126 -3.19 7.41 16.74
CA SER A 126 -2.90 7.04 18.12
C SER A 126 -1.51 6.42 18.29
N MET A 127 -1.12 5.53 17.38
CA MET A 127 0.22 4.92 17.36
C MET A 127 1.31 5.97 17.14
N LEU A 128 1.12 6.90 16.21
CA LEU A 128 2.07 8.00 15.96
C LEU A 128 2.21 8.93 17.18
N SER A 129 1.11 9.22 17.88
CA SER A 129 1.13 9.99 19.13
C SER A 129 1.95 9.27 20.20
N LEU A 130 1.73 7.96 20.38
CA LEU A 130 2.42 7.15 21.38
C LEU A 130 3.94 7.07 21.10
N VAL A 131 4.33 6.90 19.83
CA VAL A 131 5.76 7.00 19.43
C VAL A 131 6.34 8.36 19.84
N GLY A 132 5.60 9.45 19.67
CA GLY A 132 6.03 10.80 20.03
C GLY A 132 6.18 11.04 21.54
N GLU A 133 5.39 10.36 22.37
CA GLU A 133 5.50 10.45 23.83
C GLU A 133 6.75 9.75 24.37
N THR A 134 7.28 8.77 23.62
CA THR A 134 8.41 7.94 24.06
C THR A 134 9.79 8.50 23.67
N THR A 135 9.87 9.64 22.98
CA THR A 135 11.14 10.17 22.44
C THR A 135 11.22 11.69 22.43
N GLU A 136 12.41 12.20 22.76
CA GLU A 136 12.74 13.62 22.63
C GLU A 136 13.50 13.94 21.33
N ASP A 137 13.79 12.93 20.50
CA ASP A 137 14.56 13.09 19.27
C ASP A 137 13.80 13.98 18.26
N PRO A 138 14.35 15.16 17.89
CA PRO A 138 13.75 16.03 16.89
C PRO A 138 13.50 15.34 15.55
N ALA A 139 14.38 14.42 15.12
CA ALA A 139 14.22 13.71 13.85
C ALA A 139 13.01 12.76 13.86
N VAL A 140 12.71 12.16 15.01
CA VAL A 140 11.52 11.32 15.18
C VAL A 140 10.26 12.20 15.17
N ARG A 141 10.29 13.37 15.82
CA ARG A 141 9.18 14.33 15.79
C ARG A 141 8.87 14.83 14.39
N GLU A 142 9.90 15.16 13.61
CA GLU A 142 9.76 15.51 12.18
C GLU A 142 9.05 14.40 11.40
N ARG A 143 9.46 13.15 11.62
CA ARG A 143 8.85 11.99 10.96
C ARG A 143 7.40 11.78 11.40
N ILE A 144 7.06 12.00 12.67
CA ILE A 144 5.66 11.91 13.14
C ILE A 144 4.76 12.88 12.36
N PHE A 145 5.16 14.13 12.23
CA PHE A 145 4.40 15.12 11.45
C PHE A 145 4.26 14.70 9.99
N TYR A 146 5.34 14.20 9.39
CA TYR A 146 5.34 13.69 8.03
C TYR A 146 4.36 12.52 7.84
N GLU A 147 4.46 11.48 8.67
CA GLU A 147 3.61 10.29 8.60
C GLU A 147 2.15 10.59 8.94
N THR A 148 1.91 11.55 9.85
CA THR A 148 0.56 12.04 10.18
C THR A 148 -0.06 12.74 8.98
N GLY A 149 0.69 13.60 8.29
CA GLY A 149 0.24 14.25 7.06
C GLY A 149 -0.16 13.25 5.98
N TRP A 150 0.68 12.25 5.71
CA TRP A 150 0.35 11.19 4.77
C TRP A 150 -0.83 10.31 5.22
N THR A 151 -0.94 10.02 6.52
CA THR A 151 -2.08 9.27 7.07
C THR A 151 -3.40 9.96 6.78
N TRP A 152 -3.46 11.29 6.91
CA TRP A 152 -4.65 12.06 6.54
C TRP A 152 -4.98 11.99 5.04
N LEU A 153 -3.98 11.93 4.18
CA LEU A 153 -4.18 11.85 2.73
C LEU A 153 -4.53 10.44 2.25
N GLU A 154 -4.02 9.40 2.89
CA GLU A 154 -4.15 8.01 2.43
C GLU A 154 -5.34 7.27 3.05
N ALA A 155 -5.84 7.71 4.20
CA ALA A 155 -6.94 7.04 4.89
C ALA A 155 -8.30 7.19 4.21
N PHE A 156 -8.42 8.01 3.16
CA PHE A 156 -9.71 8.37 2.56
C PHE A 156 -9.73 8.13 1.05
N PRO A 157 -10.79 7.50 0.51
CA PRO A 157 -10.93 7.28 -0.93
C PRO A 157 -11.23 8.57 -1.70
N VAL A 158 -11.82 9.57 -1.05
CA VAL A 158 -12.10 10.89 -1.63
C VAL A 158 -11.68 11.93 -0.61
N LEU A 159 -10.82 12.85 -1.02
CA LEU A 159 -10.33 13.93 -0.17
C LEU A 159 -11.28 15.13 -0.21
N THR A 160 -11.51 15.71 0.97
CA THR A 160 -12.20 16.99 1.12
C THR A 160 -11.26 18.03 1.69
N GLU A 161 -11.76 19.26 1.83
CA GLU A 161 -11.05 20.35 2.48
C GLU A 161 -10.51 19.97 3.86
N THR A 162 -11.26 19.17 4.63
CA THR A 162 -10.86 18.79 5.99
C THR A 162 -9.60 17.93 6.00
N GLU A 163 -9.54 16.89 5.16
CA GLU A 163 -8.38 15.99 5.13
C GLU A 163 -7.14 16.69 4.56
N ILE A 164 -7.31 17.50 3.51
CA ILE A 164 -6.20 18.24 2.89
C ILE A 164 -5.65 19.29 3.87
N ALA A 165 -6.51 20.04 4.55
CA ALA A 165 -6.09 21.02 5.55
C ALA A 165 -5.40 20.35 6.75
N ALA A 166 -5.92 19.20 7.24
CA ALA A 166 -5.29 18.45 8.32
C ALA A 166 -3.90 17.93 7.92
N ALA A 167 -3.74 17.46 6.68
CA ALA A 167 -2.45 17.04 6.16
C ALA A 167 -1.46 18.22 6.07
N ALA A 168 -1.88 19.34 5.46
CA ALA A 168 -1.07 20.55 5.33
C ALA A 168 -0.62 21.08 6.70
N ALA A 169 -1.53 21.17 7.67
CA ALA A 169 -1.23 21.62 9.02
C ALA A 169 -0.16 20.76 9.73
N ASN A 170 -0.08 19.46 9.42
CA ASN A 170 0.98 18.61 9.96
C ASN A 170 2.30 18.81 9.21
N PHE A 171 2.27 18.91 7.89
CA PHE A 171 3.46 19.18 7.09
C PHE A 171 4.10 20.53 7.44
N GLU A 172 3.31 21.55 7.76
CA GLU A 172 3.78 22.88 8.21
C GLU A 172 4.54 22.85 9.54
N GLN A 173 4.32 21.84 10.39
CA GLN A 173 5.06 21.69 11.66
C GLN A 173 6.49 21.21 11.45
N ILE A 174 6.84 20.74 10.23
CA ILE A 174 8.17 20.25 9.92
C ILE A 174 9.12 21.45 9.71
N PRO A 175 10.23 21.56 10.48
CA PRO A 175 11.18 22.66 10.32
C PRO A 175 11.70 22.77 8.89
N VAL A 176 11.92 24.00 8.40
CA VAL A 176 12.32 24.28 7.00
C VAL A 176 13.56 23.47 6.55
N THR A 177 14.53 23.26 7.44
CA THR A 177 15.72 22.44 7.16
C THR A 177 15.36 20.99 6.85
N ALA A 178 14.49 20.38 7.64
CA ALA A 178 13.95 19.04 7.41
C ALA A 178 12.98 19.00 6.23
N GLY A 179 12.17 20.05 6.06
CA GLY A 179 11.24 20.21 4.94
C GLY A 179 11.95 20.21 3.58
N LYS A 180 13.17 20.78 3.50
CA LYS A 180 14.00 20.68 2.28
C LYS A 180 14.44 19.25 1.99
N ARG A 181 14.89 18.51 3.02
CA ARG A 181 15.30 17.09 2.91
C ARG A 181 14.12 16.18 2.50
N LEU A 182 12.91 16.52 2.96
CA LEU A 182 11.69 15.75 2.75
C LEU A 182 10.80 16.30 1.61
N HIS A 183 11.26 17.34 0.90
CA HIS A 183 10.52 18.05 -0.16
C HIS A 183 9.10 18.48 0.24
N VAL A 184 8.89 18.79 1.51
CA VAL A 184 7.59 19.12 2.09
C VAL A 184 6.97 20.35 1.43
N GLN A 185 7.79 21.32 1.02
CA GLN A 185 7.28 22.53 0.37
C GLN A 185 6.53 22.21 -0.94
N ALA A 186 7.06 21.32 -1.78
CA ALA A 186 6.39 20.96 -3.02
C ALA A 186 5.08 20.20 -2.77
N VAL A 187 5.00 19.43 -1.67
CA VAL A 187 3.75 18.80 -1.24
C VAL A 187 2.77 19.87 -0.77
N LEU A 188 3.19 20.83 0.07
CA LEU A 188 2.36 21.92 0.55
C LEU A 188 1.80 22.76 -0.61
N ASP A 189 2.65 23.14 -1.57
CA ASP A 189 2.24 23.91 -2.75
C ASP A 189 1.17 23.15 -3.56
N ALA A 190 1.33 21.83 -3.71
CA ALA A 190 0.35 20.98 -4.40
C ALA A 190 -0.96 20.82 -3.61
N LEU A 191 -0.90 20.76 -2.27
CA LEU A 191 -2.08 20.75 -1.41
C LEU A 191 -2.82 22.10 -1.46
N GLU A 192 -2.11 23.22 -1.54
CA GLU A 192 -2.69 24.56 -1.68
C GLU A 192 -3.40 24.71 -3.03
N GLN A 193 -2.72 24.33 -4.12
CA GLN A 193 -3.33 24.26 -5.46
C GLN A 193 -4.57 23.35 -5.46
N ALA A 194 -4.54 22.21 -4.77
CA ALA A 194 -5.68 21.32 -4.69
C ALA A 194 -6.92 21.96 -4.04
N ARG A 195 -6.72 22.92 -3.11
CA ARG A 195 -7.78 23.59 -2.34
C ARG A 195 -8.31 24.85 -3.01
N HIS A 196 -7.44 25.65 -3.61
CA HIS A 196 -7.75 27.03 -3.99
C HIS A 196 -7.74 27.32 -5.48
N ASP A 197 -7.09 26.50 -6.31
CA ASP A 197 -7.07 26.73 -7.75
C ASP A 197 -8.40 26.30 -8.40
N ASP A 198 -8.82 27.05 -9.43
CA ASP A 198 -10.00 26.73 -10.25
C ASP A 198 -9.88 25.36 -10.94
N ASP A 199 -8.65 24.94 -11.25
CA ASP A 199 -8.33 23.63 -11.82
C ASP A 199 -7.90 22.59 -10.75
N GLY A 200 -7.97 22.98 -9.47
CA GLY A 200 -7.58 22.17 -8.32
C GLY A 200 -8.45 20.93 -8.11
N LEU A 201 -7.99 20.06 -7.20
CA LEU A 201 -8.68 18.82 -6.89
C LEU A 201 -10.13 19.08 -6.43
N LEU A 202 -10.31 19.97 -5.45
CA LEU A 202 -11.62 20.22 -4.84
C LEU A 202 -12.59 20.87 -5.83
N ALA A 203 -12.12 21.80 -6.66
CA ALA A 203 -12.93 22.41 -7.73
C ALA A 203 -13.44 21.38 -8.74
N SER A 204 -12.69 20.28 -8.95
CA SER A 204 -13.06 19.21 -9.88
C SER A 204 -14.00 18.13 -9.31
N MET A 205 -14.30 18.19 -8.00
CA MET A 205 -15.19 17.26 -7.33
C MET A 205 -16.65 17.54 -7.66
N LYS A 206 -17.43 16.47 -7.86
CA LYS A 206 -18.84 16.55 -8.21
C LYS A 206 -19.72 16.08 -7.05
N SER A 207 -20.91 16.64 -6.92
CA SER A 207 -21.86 16.27 -5.86
C SER A 207 -22.71 15.06 -6.28
N PRO A 208 -22.66 13.92 -5.55
CA PRO A 208 -23.54 12.79 -5.83
C PRO A 208 -25.01 13.14 -5.63
N GLY A 209 -25.32 13.97 -4.62
CA GLY A 209 -26.68 14.44 -4.36
C GLY A 209 -27.24 15.25 -5.52
N LEU A 210 -26.45 16.17 -6.07
CA LEU A 210 -26.86 16.96 -7.24
C LEU A 210 -27.06 16.09 -8.50
N ALA A 211 -26.23 15.06 -8.69
CA ALA A 211 -26.42 14.11 -9.78
C ALA A 211 -27.75 13.35 -9.64
N GLY A 212 -28.09 12.93 -8.41
CA GLY A 212 -29.35 12.27 -8.11
C GLY A 212 -30.56 13.17 -8.34
N THR A 213 -30.53 14.43 -7.91
CA THR A 213 -31.63 15.38 -8.14
C THR A 213 -31.81 15.72 -9.61
N LEU A 214 -30.71 15.88 -10.36
CA LEU A 214 -30.77 16.10 -11.80
C LEU A 214 -31.30 14.86 -12.54
N ALA A 215 -30.98 13.65 -12.07
CA ALA A 215 -31.41 12.41 -12.70
C ALA A 215 -32.93 12.16 -12.67
N VAL A 216 -33.71 13.00 -11.98
CA VAL A 216 -35.16 13.07 -12.16
C VAL A 216 -35.52 13.37 -13.62
N MET A 217 -34.69 14.15 -14.33
CA MET A 217 -34.77 14.17 -15.79
C MET A 217 -33.92 13.02 -16.33
N PRO A 218 -34.50 12.09 -17.12
CA PRO A 218 -33.77 10.97 -17.73
C PRO A 218 -32.44 11.43 -18.36
N GLY A 219 -31.34 10.81 -17.94
CA GLY A 219 -30.00 11.11 -18.43
C GLY A 219 -29.30 12.35 -17.87
N ALA A 220 -30.00 13.30 -17.23
CA ALA A 220 -29.38 14.56 -16.79
C ALA A 220 -28.32 14.39 -15.68
N GLY A 221 -28.48 13.42 -14.77
CA GLY A 221 -27.43 13.09 -13.80
C GLY A 221 -26.15 12.55 -14.43
N TYR A 222 -26.27 11.76 -15.51
CA TYR A 222 -25.11 11.31 -16.29
C TYR A 222 -24.47 12.45 -17.09
N LEU A 223 -25.30 13.36 -17.60
CA LEU A 223 -24.84 14.55 -18.31
C LEU A 223 -23.98 15.43 -17.39
N TYR A 224 -24.40 15.63 -16.14
CA TYR A 224 -23.65 16.38 -15.12
C TYR A 224 -22.24 15.82 -14.89
N CYS A 225 -22.07 14.49 -14.87
CA CYS A 225 -20.75 13.88 -14.73
C CYS A 225 -19.97 13.74 -16.04
N GLY A 226 -20.48 14.24 -17.18
CA GLY A 226 -19.82 14.19 -18.49
C GLY A 226 -19.95 12.84 -19.20
N ARG A 227 -20.86 11.97 -18.74
CA ARG A 227 -21.14 10.65 -19.34
C ARG A 227 -22.21 10.77 -20.42
N TYR A 228 -21.88 11.42 -21.53
CA TYR A 228 -22.83 11.75 -22.60
C TYR A 228 -23.51 10.52 -23.23
N HIS A 229 -22.77 9.43 -23.40
CA HIS A 229 -23.33 8.19 -23.94
C HIS A 229 -24.38 7.58 -23.00
N ASP A 230 -24.09 7.53 -21.70
CA ASP A 230 -25.04 7.02 -20.71
C ASP A 230 -26.24 7.95 -20.52
N ALA A 231 -26.01 9.27 -20.62
CA ALA A 231 -27.08 10.26 -20.62
C ALA A 231 -28.04 10.04 -21.80
N LEU A 232 -27.51 9.85 -23.00
CA LEU A 232 -28.30 9.60 -24.20
C LEU A 232 -29.10 8.29 -24.10
N ILE A 233 -28.45 7.20 -23.69
CA ILE A 233 -29.14 5.91 -23.51
C ILE A 233 -30.25 6.03 -22.48
N SER A 234 -29.96 6.64 -21.32
CA SER A 234 -30.97 6.82 -20.26
C SER A 234 -32.14 7.67 -20.73
N PHE A 235 -31.89 8.74 -21.50
CA PHE A 235 -32.95 9.57 -22.06
C PHE A 235 -33.83 8.80 -23.06
N LEU A 236 -33.20 8.13 -24.03
CA LEU A 236 -33.94 7.41 -25.07
C LEU A 236 -34.69 6.19 -24.53
N PHE A 237 -34.05 5.40 -23.67
CA PHE A 237 -34.64 4.19 -23.12
C PHE A 237 -35.83 4.51 -22.21
N ASN A 238 -35.64 5.38 -21.21
CA ASN A 238 -36.71 5.75 -20.29
C ASN A 238 -37.84 6.49 -21.04
N GLY A 239 -37.49 7.38 -21.98
CA GLY A 239 -38.48 8.07 -22.82
C GLY A 239 -39.31 7.10 -23.66
N ALA A 240 -38.67 6.12 -24.32
CA ALA A 240 -39.37 5.11 -25.10
C ALA A 240 -40.28 4.22 -24.24
N MET A 241 -39.81 3.82 -23.05
CA MET A 241 -40.59 3.01 -22.11
C MET A 241 -41.81 3.76 -21.56
N MET A 242 -41.66 5.04 -21.23
CA MET A 242 -42.76 5.90 -20.80
C MET A 242 -43.80 6.08 -21.92
N LEU A 243 -43.36 6.32 -23.15
CA LEU A 243 -44.24 6.41 -24.32
C LEU A 243 -44.97 5.10 -24.59
N ALA A 244 -44.28 3.96 -24.53
CA ALA A 244 -44.89 2.64 -24.73
C ALA A 244 -45.92 2.31 -23.64
N ALA A 245 -45.63 2.66 -22.39
CA ALA A 245 -46.57 2.49 -21.28
C ALA A 245 -47.81 3.39 -21.47
N TRP A 246 -47.61 4.64 -21.86
CA TRP A 246 -48.69 5.59 -22.13
C TRP A 246 -49.61 5.10 -23.27
N GLU A 247 -49.03 4.70 -24.40
CA GLU A 247 -49.77 4.15 -25.54
C GLU A 247 -50.57 2.91 -25.15
N ALA A 248 -49.96 1.99 -24.39
CA ALA A 248 -50.63 0.78 -23.92
C ALA A 248 -51.87 1.08 -23.05
N PHE A 249 -51.82 2.14 -22.23
CA PHE A 249 -52.99 2.56 -21.46
C PHE A 249 -54.06 3.25 -22.34
N ASP A 250 -53.65 4.08 -23.29
CA ASP A 250 -54.57 4.79 -24.20
C ASP A 250 -55.35 3.82 -25.11
N GLU A 251 -54.69 2.77 -25.59
CA GLU A 251 -55.31 1.69 -26.38
C GLU A 251 -56.14 0.69 -25.54
N GLY A 252 -56.20 0.85 -24.21
CA GLY A 252 -56.96 -0.02 -23.30
C GLY A 252 -56.26 -1.33 -22.94
N HIS A 253 -54.97 -1.48 -23.22
CA HIS A 253 -54.14 -2.61 -22.82
C HIS A 253 -53.59 -2.48 -21.40
N GLU A 254 -54.48 -2.42 -20.40
CA GLU A 254 -54.14 -2.14 -18.99
C GLU A 254 -53.05 -3.05 -18.42
N ALA A 255 -53.13 -4.36 -18.71
CA ALA A 255 -52.14 -5.33 -18.22
C ALA A 255 -50.74 -5.07 -18.77
N LEU A 256 -50.63 -4.73 -20.06
CA LEU A 256 -49.36 -4.40 -20.71
C LEU A 256 -48.80 -3.09 -20.16
N GLY A 257 -49.63 -2.05 -20.07
CA GLY A 257 -49.25 -0.76 -19.49
C GLY A 257 -48.74 -0.89 -18.06
N ALA A 258 -49.40 -1.71 -17.23
CA ALA A 258 -48.97 -1.98 -15.86
C ALA A 258 -47.61 -2.68 -15.81
N VAL A 259 -47.37 -3.70 -16.64
CA VAL A 259 -46.08 -4.40 -16.71
C VAL A 259 -44.97 -3.45 -17.15
N LEU A 260 -45.18 -2.67 -18.22
CA LEU A 260 -44.21 -1.70 -18.71
C LEU A 260 -43.88 -0.65 -17.66
N SER A 261 -44.88 -0.15 -16.93
CA SER A 261 -44.68 0.82 -15.85
C SER A 261 -43.85 0.26 -14.70
N VAL A 262 -44.09 -0.97 -14.27
CA VAL A 262 -43.31 -1.62 -13.20
C VAL A 262 -41.86 -1.84 -13.63
N VAL A 263 -41.66 -2.29 -14.88
CA VAL A 263 -40.31 -2.46 -15.44
C VAL A 263 -39.59 -1.12 -15.50
N GLU A 264 -40.24 -0.08 -16.04
CA GLU A 264 -39.67 1.25 -16.17
C GLU A 264 -39.30 1.86 -14.82
N LEU A 265 -40.14 1.70 -13.79
CA LEU A 265 -39.81 2.15 -12.43
C LEU A 265 -38.48 1.58 -11.94
N GLY A 266 -38.19 0.31 -12.25
CA GLY A 266 -36.92 -0.34 -11.91
C GLY A 266 -35.72 0.24 -12.66
N PHE A 267 -35.84 0.38 -13.99
CA PHE A 267 -34.77 0.93 -14.84
C PHE A 267 -34.51 2.42 -14.58
N TYR A 268 -35.57 3.18 -14.34
CA TYR A 268 -35.51 4.59 -14.00
C TYR A 268 -34.84 4.80 -12.63
N GLY A 269 -35.26 4.06 -11.60
CA GLY A 269 -34.59 4.07 -10.29
C GLY A 269 -33.12 3.67 -10.38
N GLY A 270 -32.80 2.65 -11.18
CA GLY A 270 -31.43 2.23 -11.48
C GLY A 270 -30.61 3.32 -12.19
N SER A 271 -31.22 4.09 -13.09
CA SER A 271 -30.58 5.22 -13.78
C SER A 271 -30.20 6.34 -12.82
N ILE A 272 -31.07 6.64 -11.83
CA ILE A 272 -30.78 7.63 -10.77
C ILE A 272 -29.60 7.16 -9.91
N TYR A 273 -29.66 5.93 -9.39
CA TYR A 273 -28.57 5.38 -8.57
C TYR A 273 -27.25 5.29 -9.36
N GLY A 274 -27.32 4.89 -10.62
CA GLY A 274 -26.17 4.77 -11.50
C GLY A 274 -25.50 6.13 -11.78
N SER A 275 -26.26 7.22 -11.84
CA SER A 275 -25.70 8.58 -12.00
C SER A 275 -24.94 9.04 -10.75
N MET A 276 -25.47 8.79 -9.56
CA MET A 276 -24.78 9.05 -8.29
C MET A 276 -23.50 8.22 -8.17
N SER A 277 -23.59 6.93 -8.50
CA SER A 277 -22.44 6.02 -8.53
C SER A 277 -21.36 6.47 -9.53
N ALA A 278 -21.75 7.05 -10.65
CA ALA A 278 -20.82 7.61 -11.62
C ALA A 278 -20.01 8.78 -11.05
N VAL A 279 -20.65 9.64 -10.25
CA VAL A 279 -19.98 10.75 -9.57
C VAL A 279 -19.00 10.25 -8.52
N HIS A 280 -19.37 9.25 -7.71
CA HIS A 280 -18.43 8.65 -6.76
C HIS A 280 -17.17 8.12 -7.45
N LYS A 281 -17.33 7.41 -8.59
CA LYS A 281 -16.20 6.92 -9.39
C LYS A 281 -15.37 8.05 -9.98
N HIS A 282 -15.99 9.14 -10.43
CA HIS A 282 -15.29 10.33 -10.92
C HIS A 282 -14.45 10.97 -9.81
N ASN A 283 -15.03 11.22 -8.64
CA ASN A 283 -14.34 11.84 -7.50
C ASN A 283 -13.17 10.97 -7.02
N HIS A 284 -13.41 9.67 -6.84
CA HIS A 284 -12.37 8.72 -6.44
C HIS A 284 -11.20 8.73 -7.44
N ARG A 285 -11.49 8.68 -8.76
CA ARG A 285 -10.46 8.75 -9.81
C ARG A 285 -9.66 10.05 -9.75
N ARG A 286 -10.32 11.20 -9.53
CA ARG A 286 -9.63 12.50 -9.40
C ARG A 286 -8.70 12.51 -8.19
N THR A 287 -9.15 11.96 -7.06
CA THR A 287 -8.31 11.77 -5.87
C THR A 287 -7.13 10.84 -6.15
N SER A 288 -7.33 9.69 -6.80
CA SER A 288 -6.24 8.76 -7.14
C SER A 288 -5.16 9.42 -8.02
N ILE A 289 -5.57 10.13 -9.08
CA ILE A 289 -4.64 10.85 -9.97
C ILE A 289 -3.84 11.91 -9.18
N PHE A 290 -4.51 12.66 -8.31
CA PHE A 290 -3.84 13.65 -7.47
C PHE A 290 -2.84 12.99 -6.51
N MET A 291 -3.23 11.89 -5.87
CA MET A 291 -2.36 11.14 -4.97
C MET A 291 -1.16 10.52 -5.67
N GLU A 292 -1.31 10.03 -6.91
CA GLU A 292 -0.20 9.60 -7.76
C GLU A 292 0.77 10.75 -8.06
N GLY A 293 0.23 11.94 -8.39
CA GLY A 293 1.01 13.16 -8.57
C GLY A 293 1.80 13.54 -7.31
N LEU A 294 1.13 13.60 -6.15
CA LEU A 294 1.78 13.88 -4.87
C LEU A 294 2.86 12.85 -4.52
N ARG A 295 2.59 11.56 -4.73
CA ARG A 295 3.58 10.50 -4.53
C ARG A 295 4.75 10.63 -5.49
N SER A 296 4.57 11.12 -6.71
CA SER A 296 5.70 11.36 -7.60
C SER A 296 6.62 12.48 -7.11
N ILE A 297 6.04 13.52 -6.50
CA ILE A 297 6.78 14.63 -5.87
C ILE A 297 7.58 14.11 -4.67
N SER A 298 7.00 13.23 -3.85
CA SER A 298 7.67 12.70 -2.66
C SER A 298 8.61 11.52 -2.94
N ALA A 299 8.26 10.62 -3.86
CA ALA A 299 9.04 9.41 -4.20
C ALA A 299 10.31 9.71 -4.98
N GLY A 300 10.45 10.92 -5.55
CA GLY A 300 11.75 11.41 -6.00
C GLY A 300 12.82 11.37 -4.90
N PHE A 301 12.42 11.37 -3.63
CA PHE A 301 13.31 11.47 -2.47
C PHE A 301 12.71 10.82 -1.22
N VAL A 302 12.64 9.49 -1.20
CA VAL A 302 12.50 8.75 0.07
C VAL A 302 13.83 8.85 0.81
N PRO A 303 13.91 9.39 2.05
CA PRO A 303 15.14 9.34 2.82
C PRO A 303 15.40 7.87 3.16
N ALA A 304 16.30 7.26 2.41
CA ALA A 304 16.91 6.01 2.82
C ALA A 304 17.70 6.30 4.11
N GLY A 305 17.20 5.82 5.25
CA GLY A 305 18.12 5.32 6.27
C GLY A 305 18.90 4.20 5.59
N GLU A 306 20.12 4.53 5.16
CA GLU A 306 21.12 3.69 4.49
C GLU A 306 20.60 2.44 3.75
N GLY A 307 20.53 2.55 2.43
CA GLY A 307 20.49 1.40 1.53
C GLY A 307 19.18 1.20 0.77
N VAL A 308 19.29 1.38 -0.55
CA VAL A 308 18.34 1.03 -1.60
C VAL A 308 17.27 2.09 -1.87
N GLU A 309 17.42 2.77 -3.01
CA GLU A 309 16.33 3.41 -3.75
C GLU A 309 15.23 2.37 -3.98
N VAL A 310 14.17 2.45 -3.18
CA VAL A 310 12.95 1.71 -3.44
C VAL A 310 12.02 2.68 -4.17
N ARG A 311 11.91 2.51 -5.49
CA ARG A 311 10.66 2.86 -6.18
C ARG A 311 9.57 2.03 -5.51
N VAL A 312 8.90 2.61 -4.53
CA VAL A 312 7.68 2.02 -3.97
C VAL A 312 6.61 2.24 -5.02
N SER A 313 6.59 1.36 -6.04
CA SER A 313 5.35 1.07 -6.72
C SER A 313 4.47 0.42 -5.66
N PHE A 314 3.61 1.22 -5.04
CA PHE A 314 2.37 0.69 -4.52
C PHE A 314 1.60 0.16 -5.73
N GLN A 315 1.91 -1.07 -6.16
CA GLN A 315 0.90 -1.88 -6.80
C GLN A 315 -0.16 -2.08 -5.72
N GLN A 316 -1.19 -1.22 -5.74
CA GLN A 316 -2.41 -1.57 -5.07
C GLN A 316 -2.98 -2.79 -5.79
N PRO A 317 -3.37 -3.86 -5.07
CA PRO A 317 -4.48 -4.66 -5.56
C PRO A 317 -5.73 -3.78 -5.44
N PHE A 318 -6.55 -3.80 -6.49
CA PHE A 318 -7.82 -3.08 -6.74
C PHE A 318 -7.70 -1.78 -7.55
#